data_AF-A0A9W7XMB6-F1
#
_entry.id   AF-A0A9W7XMB6-F1
#
_cell.length_a   1.000
_cell.length_b   1.000
_cell.length_c   1.000
_cell.angle_alpha   90.00
_cell.angle_beta   90.00
_cell.angle_gamma   90.00
#
_symmetry.space_group_name_H-M   'P 1'
#
loop_
_entity.id
_entity.type
_entity.pdbx_description
1 polymer ?
#
loop_
_entity_poly.entity_id
_entity_poly.type
_entity_poly.pdbx_seq_one_letter_code
_entity_poly.pdbx_strand_id
1 'polypeptide(L)'
;MSLKDELSKFIPKGFGKSKKKATSDSTELTRAANEEEATASQQQQRSDKTKPKQKNASSIYPGLSNNKKEKHAGSPQHTAQEEAGNDTADSHLLESSIPVSKYIVLPGNKKAISTLTWDASGDILCSGTRTGEVSLWDFSRMDGSFQATRKFHPYEEGQRQQIRMARFDSEGTRILLCSSADPRAKLFDCTGRFIREFKRGDMYVRDMRRTTGHVAPLTCVDWHPGNTHRFITAAADSTVRVWDCERSSGQERVILAKTGLRNTRLTISSCAYSADGSLIGMGQVQDGALALWPAIEGKSRPAHQVDKAHAPGSDISLVFLPDFQRILTRGTEDSTVKLWDIRKISSPLAVATEMHAAGPESDLALSPDGRLVVAGLARPSTGGNNLKSEMAVLNTSDLSLVQKIVSPFSSGDAINICWHPRINQIAASSSEGSACVLYNEDGVRGGAILCANKKIVKRQAIEATGPIITPHALPLFKDEPRQSSAGAKRRRETEMLKSKPGMPQYGHGSGGNIGVNETQHIMKSIIKDTIRDEDPREALLRYASVAEADPVFISPAYKETQDKPVFDEDFDESETTPAMKRRK
;
A
#
# COMPACT_ATOMS: atom_id res chain seq x y z
N MET A 1 49.75 8.16 40.26
CA MET A 1 48.66 9.02 39.77
C MET A 1 47.89 8.23 38.72
N SER A 2 46.60 8.02 38.94
CA SER A 2 45.79 7.04 38.21
C SER A 2 45.05 7.73 37.06
N LEU A 3 45.11 7.14 35.86
CA LEU A 3 44.43 7.53 34.61
C LEU A 3 42.92 7.82 34.76
N LYS A 4 42.31 7.43 35.89
CA LYS A 4 40.90 7.74 36.20
C LYS A 4 40.68 9.23 36.57
N ASP A 5 41.69 9.93 37.05
CA ASP A 5 41.54 11.34 37.47
C ASP A 5 41.56 12.32 36.28
N GLU A 6 42.27 11.99 35.19
CA GLU A 6 42.36 12.85 34.00
C GLU A 6 41.11 12.78 33.10
N LEU A 7 40.45 11.63 33.03
CA LEU A 7 39.21 11.44 32.27
C LEU A 7 38.00 12.14 32.91
N SER A 8 38.06 12.46 34.21
CA SER A 8 36.97 13.14 34.93
C SER A 8 36.86 14.65 34.64
N LYS A 9 37.89 15.25 34.00
CA LYS A 9 37.94 16.67 33.62
C LYS A 9 37.23 16.98 32.30
N PHE A 10 36.93 15.96 31.48
CA PHE A 10 36.33 16.12 30.15
C PHE A 10 34.81 15.88 30.09
N ILE A 11 34.13 15.68 31.23
CA ILE A 11 32.69 15.43 31.27
C ILE A 11 31.93 16.67 31.79
N PRO A 12 31.01 17.28 31.01
CA PRO A 12 30.23 18.43 31.47
C PRO A 12 29.27 18.03 32.59
N LYS A 13 29.43 18.66 33.76
CA LYS A 13 28.60 18.44 34.95
C LYS A 13 27.28 19.20 34.84
N GLY A 14 26.25 18.53 34.31
CA GLY A 14 24.84 18.75 34.64
C GLY A 14 24.15 20.01 34.09
N PHE A 15 23.14 19.80 33.24
CA PHE A 15 22.13 20.80 32.90
C PHE A 15 21.22 21.05 34.11
N GLY A 16 21.40 22.20 34.76
CA GLY A 16 20.61 22.63 35.92
C GLY A 16 19.18 23.01 35.54
N LYS A 17 18.20 22.42 36.24
CA LYS A 17 16.81 22.89 36.28
C LYS A 17 16.71 24.08 37.23
N SER A 18 16.40 25.27 36.73
CA SER A 18 16.08 26.43 37.58
C SER A 18 14.57 26.51 37.86
N LYS A 19 14.21 26.68 39.14
CA LYS A 19 12.85 27.00 39.60
C LYS A 19 12.62 28.51 39.52
N LYS A 20 11.39 28.89 39.16
CA LYS A 20 10.86 30.26 39.17
C LYS A 20 10.95 30.91 40.56
N LYS A 21 11.24 32.21 40.60
CA LYS A 21 10.69 33.18 41.56
C LYS A 21 10.51 34.54 40.88
N ALA A 22 9.40 35.18 41.20
CA ALA A 22 8.92 36.46 40.69
C ALA A 22 9.25 37.59 41.66
N THR A 23 9.52 38.78 41.12
CA THR A 23 9.45 40.13 41.72
C THR A 23 9.40 41.09 40.52
N SER A 24 8.24 41.63 40.13
CA SER A 24 7.51 42.80 40.67
C SER A 24 8.19 44.14 40.39
N ASP A 25 7.41 44.98 39.73
CA ASP A 25 7.46 46.44 39.65
C ASP A 25 8.50 47.07 38.73
N SER A 26 8.23 48.14 38.00
CA SER A 26 7.05 48.77 37.36
C SER A 26 7.57 50.12 36.87
N THR A 27 6.84 50.75 35.96
CA THR A 27 6.93 52.18 35.56
C THR A 27 8.01 52.49 34.51
N GLU A 28 7.74 53.27 33.47
CA GLU A 28 6.55 53.98 33.03
C GLU A 28 6.87 54.63 31.66
N LEU A 29 5.81 54.86 30.86
CA LEU A 29 5.60 56.02 29.97
C LEU A 29 6.64 56.24 28.85
N THR A 30 6.27 56.26 27.57
CA THR A 30 5.27 57.11 26.89
C THR A 30 4.83 56.43 25.59
N ARG A 31 3.52 56.33 25.24
CA ARG A 31 2.69 57.34 24.52
C ARG A 31 3.44 57.97 23.33
N ALA A 32 2.94 58.03 22.11
CA ALA A 32 1.59 57.94 21.56
C ALA A 32 1.71 57.61 20.04
N ALA A 33 0.80 56.83 19.46
CA ALA A 33 -0.30 57.30 18.59
C ALA A 33 0.17 57.87 17.24
N ASN A 34 -0.43 57.63 16.07
CA ASN A 34 -1.64 56.95 15.61
C ASN A 34 -1.47 56.96 14.05
N GLU A 35 -1.70 55.87 13.31
CA GLU A 35 -2.97 55.37 12.74
C GLU A 35 -3.01 55.52 11.21
N GLU A 36 -3.92 54.75 10.62
CA GLU A 36 -4.33 54.63 9.21
C GLU A 36 -3.43 53.70 8.36
N GLU A 37 -3.88 52.56 7.81
CA GLU A 37 -5.23 52.11 7.42
C GLU A 37 -5.48 50.60 7.64
N ALA A 38 -6.77 50.28 7.76
CA ALA A 38 -7.42 48.97 7.81
C ALA A 38 -7.10 48.10 6.56
N THR A 39 -7.22 46.76 6.57
CA THR A 39 -8.48 46.01 6.67
C THR A 39 -8.27 44.50 6.91
N ALA A 40 -9.07 43.97 7.85
CA ALA A 40 -9.78 42.68 7.84
C ALA A 40 -9.03 41.34 7.64
N SER A 41 -8.95 40.56 8.73
CA SER A 41 -9.38 39.15 8.73
C SER A 41 -9.71 38.69 10.15
N GLN A 42 -11.01 38.57 10.42
CA GLN A 42 -11.57 38.02 11.65
C GLN A 42 -11.54 36.49 11.60
N GLN A 43 -10.90 35.85 12.58
CA GLN A 43 -11.34 34.56 13.11
C GLN A 43 -11.24 34.62 14.64
N GLN A 44 -12.40 34.79 15.28
CA GLN A 44 -12.55 34.71 16.72
C GLN A 44 -12.51 33.25 17.16
N GLN A 45 -11.62 33.02 18.13
CA GLN A 45 -11.61 31.87 19.02
C GLN A 45 -12.85 31.89 19.92
N ARG A 46 -13.49 30.73 20.09
CA ARG A 46 -14.17 30.39 21.34
C ARG A 46 -13.59 29.09 21.87
N SER A 47 -13.24 29.19 23.15
CA SER A 47 -12.62 28.21 24.01
C SER A 47 -13.51 27.01 24.29
N ASP A 48 -12.92 25.81 24.35
CA ASP A 48 -13.30 24.85 25.38
C ASP A 48 -12.15 23.93 25.80
N LYS A 49 -12.05 23.73 27.11
CA LYS A 49 -11.02 22.93 27.79
C LYS A 49 -11.45 21.46 27.82
N THR A 50 -10.65 20.54 27.28
CA THR A 50 -10.65 19.13 27.70
C THR A 50 -9.26 18.50 27.66
N LYS A 51 -8.90 17.79 28.74
CA LYS A 51 -7.67 17.01 28.96
C LYS A 51 -7.51 15.84 27.96
N PRO A 52 -6.29 15.32 27.73
CA PRO A 52 -6.05 14.30 26.72
C PRO A 52 -6.49 12.91 27.23
N LYS A 53 -7.30 12.19 26.44
CA LYS A 53 -7.51 10.74 26.60
C LYS A 53 -6.65 10.00 25.58
N GLN A 54 -5.99 8.96 26.08
CA GLN A 54 -5.14 8.03 25.33
C GLN A 54 -5.93 7.38 24.19
N LYS A 55 -5.29 7.28 23.01
CA LYS A 55 -5.84 6.62 21.83
C LYS A 55 -5.74 5.10 22.02
N ASN A 56 -6.88 4.43 22.11
CA ASN A 56 -6.97 2.97 21.97
C ASN A 56 -7.19 2.62 20.49
N ALA A 57 -6.46 1.61 20.03
CA ALA A 57 -6.51 1.08 18.67
C ALA A 57 -7.92 0.64 18.27
N SER A 58 -8.34 0.99 17.05
CA SER A 58 -9.62 0.61 16.45
C SER A 58 -9.55 -0.83 15.93
N SER A 59 -10.35 -1.73 16.52
CA SER A 59 -10.63 -3.06 15.99
C SER A 59 -11.51 -2.99 14.73
N ILE A 60 -11.28 -3.89 13.78
CA ILE A 60 -11.92 -3.95 12.45
C ILE A 60 -13.44 -4.25 12.50
N TYR A 61 -13.95 -4.69 13.65
CA TYR A 61 -15.37 -4.93 13.89
C TYR A 61 -15.85 -4.09 15.07
N PRO A 62 -16.74 -3.10 14.90
CA PRO A 62 -17.42 -2.48 16.04
C PRO A 62 -18.48 -3.46 16.57
N GLY A 63 -18.19 -4.06 17.73
CA GLY A 63 -19.14 -4.90 18.46
C GLY A 63 -20.32 -4.10 19.00
N LEU A 64 -21.48 -4.76 19.05
CA LEU A 64 -22.75 -4.27 19.59
C LEU A 64 -22.56 -3.48 20.90
N SER A 65 -22.83 -2.17 20.86
CA SER A 65 -23.10 -1.40 22.07
C SER A 65 -24.59 -1.48 22.39
N ASN A 66 -24.92 -2.14 23.49
CA ASN A 66 -26.25 -2.13 24.11
C ASN A 66 -26.76 -0.70 24.27
N ASN A 67 -27.77 -0.31 23.48
CA ASN A 67 -28.51 0.92 23.69
C ASN A 67 -29.29 0.81 25.00
N LYS A 68 -28.84 1.58 25.99
CA LYS A 68 -29.63 1.91 27.18
C LYS A 68 -30.88 2.66 26.72
N LYS A 69 -32.04 2.03 26.91
CA LYS A 69 -33.36 2.67 26.81
C LYS A 69 -33.43 3.85 27.77
N GLU A 70 -33.61 5.05 27.24
CA GLU A 70 -34.11 6.18 28.00
C GLU A 70 -35.59 5.96 28.36
N LYS A 71 -35.92 6.34 29.58
CA LYS A 71 -37.21 6.11 30.24
C LYS A 71 -38.23 7.12 29.73
N HIS A 72 -39.38 6.65 29.27
CA HIS A 72 -40.64 7.37 29.41
C HIS A 72 -41.65 6.50 30.15
N ALA A 73 -42.37 7.15 31.06
CA ALA A 73 -43.19 6.55 32.10
C ALA A 73 -44.55 6.07 31.60
N GLY A 74 -44.98 4.91 32.11
CA GLY A 74 -46.33 4.35 31.99
C GLY A 74 -46.37 2.94 32.57
N SER A 75 -47.00 2.77 33.72
CA SER A 75 -47.12 1.51 34.48
C SER A 75 -48.06 0.48 33.84
N PRO A 76 -47.98 -0.81 34.22
CA PRO A 76 -48.25 -1.95 33.33
C PRO A 76 -49.63 -2.59 33.53
N GLN A 77 -50.13 -3.25 32.47
CA GLN A 77 -51.06 -4.37 32.61
C GLN A 77 -50.46 -5.56 31.86
N HIS A 78 -50.24 -6.64 32.62
CA HIS A 78 -49.82 -7.94 32.13
C HIS A 78 -50.95 -8.61 31.34
N THR A 79 -50.70 -8.96 30.09
CA THR A 79 -51.33 -10.09 29.42
C THR A 79 -50.23 -10.94 28.80
N ALA A 80 -50.07 -12.15 29.34
CA ALA A 80 -49.13 -13.15 28.88
C ALA A 80 -49.67 -13.78 27.59
N GLN A 81 -49.25 -13.25 26.44
CA GLN A 81 -49.38 -13.85 25.11
C GLN A 81 -48.65 -12.89 24.15
N GLU A 82 -47.40 -13.21 23.79
CA GLU A 82 -46.69 -12.79 22.55
C GLU A 82 -45.17 -12.96 22.72
N GLU A 83 -44.66 -14.17 22.46
CA GLU A 83 -43.23 -14.39 22.16
C GLU A 83 -43.03 -15.17 20.85
N ALA A 84 -44.04 -15.18 19.96
CA ALA A 84 -43.96 -15.88 18.66
C ALA A 84 -43.91 -14.93 17.44
N GLY A 85 -43.86 -13.61 17.66
CA GLY A 85 -43.94 -12.59 16.61
C GLY A 85 -42.65 -11.85 16.26
N ASN A 86 -41.54 -12.12 16.94
CA ASN A 86 -40.29 -11.34 16.78
C ASN A 86 -39.35 -11.93 15.71
N ASP A 87 -39.37 -13.24 15.51
CA ASP A 87 -38.45 -13.91 14.57
C ASP A 87 -38.77 -13.59 13.10
N THR A 88 -40.04 -13.34 12.76
CA THR A 88 -40.47 -13.00 11.39
C THR A 88 -40.13 -11.56 11.01
N ALA A 89 -40.17 -10.63 11.97
CA ALA A 89 -39.75 -9.25 11.73
C ALA A 89 -38.23 -9.18 11.51
N ASP A 90 -37.45 -9.88 12.33
CA ASP A 90 -35.99 -9.94 12.20
C ASP A 90 -35.54 -10.63 10.91
N SER A 91 -36.25 -11.68 10.44
CA SER A 91 -35.94 -12.31 9.16
C SER A 91 -36.13 -11.38 7.96
N HIS A 92 -37.22 -10.59 7.94
CA HIS A 92 -37.46 -9.62 6.87
C HIS A 92 -36.46 -8.45 6.89
N LEU A 93 -36.02 -8.02 8.07
CA LEU A 93 -34.95 -7.03 8.19
C LEU A 93 -33.62 -7.56 7.63
N LEU A 94 -33.29 -8.83 7.90
CA LEU A 94 -32.08 -9.47 7.36
C LEU A 94 -32.13 -9.58 5.83
N GLU A 95 -33.27 -9.93 5.24
CA GLU A 95 -33.46 -9.95 3.78
C GLU A 95 -33.24 -8.57 3.15
N SER A 96 -33.81 -7.53 3.77
CA SER A 96 -33.68 -6.15 3.28
C SER A 96 -32.24 -5.62 3.36
N SER A 97 -31.41 -6.19 4.22
CA SER A 97 -30.00 -5.81 4.40
C SER A 97 -29.09 -6.35 3.30
N ILE A 98 -29.53 -7.25 2.43
CA ILE A 98 -28.67 -7.88 1.43
C ILE A 98 -28.51 -6.93 0.21
N PRO A 99 -27.28 -6.62 -0.23
CA PRO A 99 -27.05 -5.64 -1.29
C PRO A 99 -27.22 -6.25 -2.69
N VAL A 100 -28.46 -6.38 -3.16
CA VAL A 100 -28.79 -7.05 -4.44
C VAL A 100 -29.49 -6.17 -5.48
N SER A 101 -29.84 -4.92 -5.15
CA SER A 101 -30.68 -4.10 -6.04
C SER A 101 -30.00 -3.72 -7.35
N LYS A 102 -28.70 -3.42 -7.34
CA LYS A 102 -27.91 -3.13 -8.55
C LYS A 102 -26.58 -3.85 -8.54
N TYR A 103 -26.02 -4.02 -9.74
CA TYR A 103 -24.71 -4.61 -9.94
C TYR A 103 -23.87 -3.87 -10.98
N ILE A 104 -22.56 -3.90 -10.79
CA ILE A 104 -21.55 -3.49 -11.78
C ILE A 104 -20.75 -4.71 -12.18
N VAL A 105 -20.50 -4.87 -13.48
CA VAL A 105 -19.58 -5.88 -14.00
C VAL A 105 -18.26 -5.20 -14.35
N LEU A 106 -17.16 -5.75 -13.83
CA LEU A 106 -15.79 -5.33 -14.07
C LEU A 106 -15.18 -6.27 -15.12
N PRO A 107 -15.18 -5.87 -16.40
CA PRO A 107 -14.64 -6.69 -17.49
C PRO A 107 -13.12 -6.58 -17.54
N GLY A 108 -12.43 -7.65 -17.94
CA GLY A 108 -11.07 -7.46 -18.46
C GLY A 108 -10.07 -8.59 -18.30
N ASN A 109 -10.42 -9.73 -17.69
CA ASN A 109 -9.49 -10.86 -17.62
C ASN A 109 -9.91 -11.96 -18.59
N LYS A 110 -8.92 -12.61 -19.21
CA LYS A 110 -9.13 -13.68 -20.20
C LYS A 110 -9.34 -15.06 -19.59
N LYS A 111 -9.05 -15.22 -18.29
CA LYS A 111 -9.17 -16.47 -17.55
C LYS A 111 -9.81 -16.21 -16.18
N ALA A 112 -10.28 -17.29 -15.56
CA ALA A 112 -10.82 -17.30 -14.20
C ALA A 112 -9.98 -16.46 -13.23
N ILE A 113 -10.70 -15.65 -12.47
CA ILE A 113 -10.17 -14.96 -11.30
C ILE A 113 -10.08 -16.00 -10.18
N SER A 114 -8.89 -16.15 -9.62
CA SER A 114 -8.59 -17.06 -8.52
C SER A 114 -8.74 -16.41 -7.15
N THR A 115 -8.66 -15.07 -7.09
CA THR A 115 -8.62 -14.32 -5.83
C THR A 115 -9.33 -12.99 -5.99
N LEU A 116 -10.06 -12.60 -4.96
CA LEU A 116 -10.75 -11.33 -4.88
C LEU A 116 -10.63 -10.80 -3.46
N THR A 117 -10.16 -9.56 -3.30
CA THR A 117 -10.03 -8.94 -1.98
C THR A 117 -10.31 -7.45 -2.05
N TRP A 118 -10.99 -6.95 -1.03
CA TRP A 118 -11.21 -5.53 -0.82
C TRP A 118 -10.11 -4.92 0.03
N ASP A 119 -9.90 -3.63 -0.19
CA ASP A 119 -9.26 -2.72 0.75
C ASP A 119 -10.12 -2.51 2.01
N ALA A 120 -9.53 -2.09 3.11
CA ALA A 120 -10.18 -1.79 4.39
C ALA A 120 -11.11 -0.54 4.31
N SER A 121 -10.87 0.38 3.37
CA SER A 121 -11.79 1.50 3.09
C SER A 121 -12.91 1.12 2.13
N GLY A 122 -12.67 0.14 1.25
CA GLY A 122 -13.58 -0.25 0.18
C GLY A 122 -13.44 0.56 -1.10
N ASP A 123 -12.38 1.35 -1.27
CA ASP A 123 -12.15 2.13 -2.50
C ASP A 123 -11.40 1.34 -3.58
N ILE A 124 -10.54 0.42 -3.15
CA ILE A 124 -9.73 -0.42 -4.04
C ILE A 124 -10.20 -1.87 -3.92
N LEU A 125 -10.41 -2.50 -5.06
CA LEU A 125 -10.60 -3.93 -5.19
C LEU A 125 -9.39 -4.52 -5.93
N CYS A 126 -8.87 -5.63 -5.44
CA CYS A 126 -7.78 -6.37 -6.08
C CYS A 126 -8.31 -7.72 -6.57
N SER A 127 -8.04 -8.05 -7.82
CA SER A 127 -8.30 -9.38 -8.38
C SER A 127 -7.03 -10.02 -8.92
N GLY A 128 -6.85 -11.30 -8.61
CA GLY A 128 -5.76 -12.13 -9.12
C GLY A 128 -6.31 -13.20 -10.05
N THR A 129 -5.61 -13.48 -11.14
CA THR A 129 -6.03 -14.43 -12.16
C THR A 129 -5.15 -15.68 -12.19
N ARG A 130 -5.67 -16.75 -12.78
CA ARG A 130 -4.88 -17.97 -13.04
C ARG A 130 -3.74 -17.78 -14.04
N THR A 131 -3.76 -16.72 -14.84
CA THR A 131 -2.64 -16.35 -15.73
C THR A 131 -1.49 -15.65 -15.01
N GLY A 132 -1.66 -15.32 -13.72
CA GLY A 132 -0.67 -14.56 -12.97
C GLY A 132 -0.73 -13.05 -13.18
N GLU A 133 -1.85 -12.54 -13.71
CA GLU A 133 -2.10 -11.10 -13.81
C GLU A 133 -2.87 -10.64 -12.57
N VAL A 134 -2.41 -9.55 -11.95
CA VAL A 134 -3.10 -8.85 -10.86
C VAL A 134 -3.72 -7.59 -11.45
N SER A 135 -5.02 -7.41 -11.25
CA SER A 135 -5.75 -6.20 -11.64
C SER A 135 -6.20 -5.44 -10.40
N LEU A 136 -5.92 -4.13 -10.37
CA LEU A 136 -6.34 -3.20 -9.34
C LEU A 136 -7.45 -2.27 -9.87
N TRP A 137 -8.54 -2.23 -9.13
CA TRP A 137 -9.76 -1.51 -9.44
C TRP A 137 -9.95 -0.43 -8.39
N ASP A 138 -9.50 0.79 -8.65
CA ASP A 138 -9.75 1.94 -7.79
C ASP A 138 -11.00 2.67 -8.28
N PHE A 139 -12.10 2.54 -7.53
CA PHE A 139 -13.41 3.10 -7.91
C PHE A 139 -13.43 4.63 -7.87
N SER A 140 -12.52 5.26 -7.12
CA SER A 140 -12.38 6.70 -7.07
C SER A 140 -11.78 7.26 -8.37
N ARG A 141 -10.89 6.50 -9.02
CA ARG A 141 -10.21 6.89 -10.28
C ARG A 141 -10.87 6.35 -11.54
N MET A 142 -11.58 5.24 -11.43
CA MET A 142 -12.26 4.59 -12.55
C MET A 142 -13.37 5.50 -13.10
N ASP A 143 -13.59 5.41 -14.41
CA ASP A 143 -14.71 6.04 -15.12
C ASP A 143 -15.79 5.00 -15.43
N GLY A 144 -16.92 5.42 -16.02
CA GLY A 144 -18.01 4.50 -16.36
C GLY A 144 -17.66 3.38 -17.35
N SER A 145 -16.42 3.29 -17.84
CA SER A 145 -15.94 2.18 -18.68
C SER A 145 -15.62 0.91 -17.88
N PHE A 146 -15.53 1.04 -16.56
CA PHE A 146 -15.21 -0.04 -15.63
C PHE A 146 -13.91 -0.80 -15.95
N GLN A 147 -12.90 -0.12 -16.50
CA GLN A 147 -11.59 -0.72 -16.78
C GLN A 147 -10.69 -0.70 -15.55
N ALA A 148 -9.86 -1.74 -15.40
CA ALA A 148 -8.89 -1.81 -14.31
C ALA A 148 -7.93 -0.63 -14.40
N THR A 149 -7.71 0.05 -13.28
CA THR A 149 -6.85 1.23 -13.19
C THR A 149 -5.38 0.88 -13.39
N ARG A 150 -4.97 -0.30 -12.93
CA ARG A 150 -3.64 -0.85 -13.14
C ARG A 150 -3.72 -2.36 -13.28
N LYS A 151 -2.98 -2.90 -14.23
CA LYS A 151 -2.71 -4.34 -14.36
C LYS A 151 -1.21 -4.56 -14.33
N PHE A 152 -0.77 -5.59 -13.62
CA PHE A 152 0.65 -5.95 -13.58
C PHE A 152 0.85 -7.44 -13.36
N HIS A 153 2.03 -7.91 -13.74
CA HIS A 153 2.46 -9.29 -13.53
C HIS A 153 3.53 -9.27 -12.43
N PRO A 154 3.27 -9.86 -11.24
CA PRO A 154 4.23 -9.88 -10.13
C PRO A 154 5.42 -10.83 -10.38
N TYR A 155 5.34 -11.67 -11.42
CA TYR A 155 6.38 -12.58 -11.85
C TYR A 155 6.79 -12.24 -13.30
N GLU A 156 8.07 -12.50 -13.61
CA GLU A 156 8.63 -12.22 -14.94
C GLU A 156 7.94 -13.02 -16.04
N GLU A 157 8.03 -12.54 -17.29
CA GLU A 157 7.20 -12.98 -18.40
C GLU A 157 7.33 -14.48 -18.75
N GLY A 158 8.47 -15.11 -18.44
CA GLY A 158 8.70 -16.55 -18.63
C GLY A 158 8.19 -17.43 -17.48
N GLN A 159 7.83 -16.84 -16.34
CA GLN A 159 7.40 -17.54 -15.11
C GLN A 159 6.02 -17.03 -14.67
N ARG A 160 5.06 -17.00 -15.60
CA ARG A 160 3.67 -16.65 -15.26
C ARG A 160 3.06 -17.76 -14.43
N GLN A 161 2.83 -17.47 -13.17
CA GLN A 161 2.28 -18.42 -12.21
C GLN A 161 0.89 -17.97 -11.77
N GLN A 162 0.01 -18.92 -11.50
CA GLN A 162 -1.31 -18.65 -10.93
C GLN A 162 -1.19 -17.98 -9.56
N ILE A 163 -1.87 -16.86 -9.40
CA ILE A 163 -2.03 -16.22 -8.09
C ILE A 163 -3.04 -17.06 -7.30
N ARG A 164 -2.68 -17.53 -6.11
CA ARG A 164 -3.57 -18.37 -5.28
C ARG A 164 -4.34 -17.58 -4.24
N MET A 165 -3.71 -16.56 -3.67
CA MET A 165 -4.42 -15.62 -2.80
C MET A 165 -3.76 -14.24 -2.80
N ALA A 166 -4.59 -13.21 -2.65
CA ALA A 166 -4.18 -11.83 -2.42
C ALA A 166 -4.98 -11.29 -1.24
N ARG A 167 -4.32 -10.66 -0.27
CA ARG A 167 -4.98 -10.03 0.89
C ARG A 167 -4.38 -8.66 1.17
N PHE A 168 -5.23 -7.68 1.42
CA PHE A 168 -4.83 -6.37 1.90
C PHE A 168 -4.48 -6.43 3.39
N ASP A 169 -3.54 -5.58 3.78
CA ASP A 169 -3.28 -5.28 5.19
C ASP A 169 -4.53 -4.64 5.83
N SER A 170 -4.64 -4.73 7.15
CA SER A 170 -5.67 -4.10 7.99
C SER A 170 -5.87 -2.60 7.74
N GLU A 171 -4.82 -1.88 7.35
CA GLU A 171 -4.86 -0.46 6.98
C GLU A 171 -5.19 -0.21 5.51
N GLY A 172 -5.03 -1.21 4.63
CA GLY A 172 -5.26 -1.05 3.20
C GLY A 172 -4.07 -0.59 2.36
N THR A 173 -2.94 -0.31 2.99
CA THR A 173 -1.77 0.27 2.32
C THR A 173 -0.96 -0.75 1.54
N ARG A 174 -1.02 -2.03 1.92
CA ARG A 174 -0.18 -3.09 1.38
C ARG A 174 -0.99 -4.29 0.94
N ILE A 175 -0.51 -4.96 -0.10
CA ILE A 175 -1.09 -6.18 -0.67
C ILE A 175 -0.05 -7.29 -0.56
N LEU A 176 -0.43 -8.39 0.08
CA LEU A 176 0.38 -9.59 0.13
C LEU A 176 -0.12 -10.60 -0.89
N LEU A 177 0.80 -11.09 -1.73
CA LEU A 177 0.49 -12.01 -2.82
C LEU A 177 1.14 -13.38 -2.60
N CYS A 178 0.33 -14.40 -2.90
CA CYS A 178 0.66 -15.80 -2.85
C CYS A 178 0.48 -16.40 -4.25
N SER A 179 1.44 -17.22 -4.68
CA SER A 179 1.40 -17.93 -5.95
C SER A 179 1.36 -19.45 -5.74
N SER A 180 0.79 -20.17 -6.70
CA SER A 180 0.66 -21.62 -6.64
C SER A 180 1.96 -22.38 -6.84
N ALA A 181 3.00 -21.74 -7.37
CA ALA A 181 4.25 -22.41 -7.73
C ALA A 181 5.45 -21.88 -6.96
N ASP A 182 5.43 -20.60 -6.56
CA ASP A 182 6.51 -20.00 -5.77
C ASP A 182 6.28 -20.25 -4.26
N PRO A 183 7.28 -20.78 -3.53
CA PRO A 183 7.24 -20.82 -2.07
C PRO A 183 7.38 -19.45 -1.40
N ARG A 184 7.67 -18.38 -2.15
CA ARG A 184 7.89 -17.04 -1.60
C ARG A 184 6.62 -16.21 -1.63
N ALA A 185 6.36 -15.48 -0.55
CA ALA A 185 5.34 -14.43 -0.54
C ALA A 185 5.95 -13.13 -1.07
N LYS A 186 5.16 -12.35 -1.83
CA LYS A 186 5.59 -11.04 -2.34
C LYS A 186 4.66 -9.94 -1.83
N LEU A 187 5.26 -8.86 -1.36
CA LEU A 187 4.58 -7.70 -0.81
C LEU A 187 4.59 -6.55 -1.81
N PHE A 188 3.41 -6.00 -2.05
CA PHE A 188 3.16 -4.87 -2.92
C PHE A 188 2.50 -3.73 -2.14
N ASP A 189 2.66 -2.53 -2.66
CA ASP A 189 1.91 -1.34 -2.26
C ASP A 189 0.48 -1.39 -2.81
N CYS A 190 -0.46 -0.64 -2.22
CA CYS A 190 -1.85 -0.55 -2.71
C CYS A 190 -1.92 -0.04 -4.16
N THR A 191 -0.89 0.69 -4.60
CA THR A 191 -0.76 1.16 -5.97
C THR A 191 -0.28 0.08 -6.94
N GLY A 192 0.20 -1.07 -6.46
CA GLY A 192 0.80 -2.15 -7.26
C GLY A 192 2.32 -2.01 -7.48
N ARG A 193 3.01 -1.21 -6.66
CA ARG A 193 4.49 -1.16 -6.66
C ARG A 193 5.05 -2.31 -5.82
N PHE A 194 6.09 -2.98 -6.30
CA PHE A 194 6.75 -4.03 -5.53
C PHE A 194 7.53 -3.43 -4.36
N ILE A 195 7.35 -3.99 -3.16
CA ILE A 195 8.04 -3.56 -1.93
C ILE A 195 9.13 -4.55 -1.58
N ARG A 196 8.77 -5.83 -1.39
CA ARG A 196 9.69 -6.86 -0.89
C ARG A 196 9.22 -8.27 -1.23
N GLU A 197 10.17 -9.20 -1.29
CA GLU A 197 9.96 -10.64 -1.36
C GLU A 197 10.50 -11.32 -0.10
N PHE A 198 9.77 -12.31 0.42
CA PHE A 198 10.16 -13.07 1.61
C PHE A 198 11.08 -14.24 1.25
N LYS A 199 11.94 -14.64 2.19
CA LYS A 199 12.98 -15.64 1.95
C LYS A 199 12.36 -17.01 1.63
N ARG A 200 12.97 -17.73 0.67
CA ARG A 200 12.69 -19.15 0.40
C ARG A 200 13.46 -20.03 1.38
N GLY A 201 12.84 -21.10 1.81
CA GLY A 201 13.47 -22.13 2.63
C GLY A 201 14.39 -23.03 1.83
N ASP A 202 15.38 -23.58 2.51
CA ASP A 202 16.23 -24.63 1.96
C ASP A 202 15.43 -25.93 1.79
N MET A 203 15.40 -26.43 0.56
CA MET A 203 14.67 -27.64 0.18
C MET A 203 15.28 -28.93 0.73
N TYR A 204 16.57 -28.91 1.07
CA TYR A 204 17.29 -30.11 1.50
C TYR A 204 17.21 -30.34 3.02
N VAL A 205 16.78 -29.34 3.78
CA VAL A 205 16.58 -29.46 5.22
C VAL A 205 15.31 -30.26 5.51
N ARG A 206 15.45 -31.37 6.25
CA ARG A 206 14.32 -32.23 6.62
C ARG A 206 13.42 -31.62 7.70
N ASP A 207 14.01 -30.91 8.66
CA ASP A 207 13.27 -30.26 9.74
C ASP A 207 12.80 -28.87 9.31
N MET A 208 11.50 -28.74 9.07
CA MET A 208 10.90 -27.49 8.61
C MET A 208 10.99 -26.36 9.64
N ARG A 209 11.22 -26.66 10.93
CA ARG A 209 11.43 -25.61 11.93
C ARG A 209 12.75 -24.87 11.76
N ARG A 210 13.74 -25.51 11.11
CA ARG A 210 15.08 -24.96 10.90
C ARG A 210 15.23 -24.20 9.59
N THR A 211 14.22 -24.26 8.71
CA THR A 211 14.26 -23.53 7.44
C THR A 211 13.85 -22.07 7.65
N THR A 212 14.46 -21.17 6.88
CA THR A 212 14.27 -19.72 6.93
C THR A 212 13.05 -19.22 6.14
N GLY A 213 12.36 -20.12 5.43
CA GLY A 213 11.13 -19.84 4.69
C GLY A 213 10.50 -21.11 4.15
N HIS A 214 9.41 -20.98 3.40
CA HIS A 214 8.71 -22.16 2.87
C HIS A 214 9.54 -22.88 1.81
N VAL A 215 9.35 -24.20 1.75
CA VAL A 215 10.05 -25.09 0.80
C VAL A 215 9.15 -25.44 -0.38
N ALA A 216 7.84 -25.49 -0.13
CA ALA A 216 6.80 -25.84 -1.10
C ALA A 216 5.94 -24.60 -1.40
N PRO A 217 5.15 -24.61 -2.50
CA PRO A 217 4.35 -23.45 -2.87
C PRO A 217 3.35 -23.07 -1.79
N LEU A 218 3.08 -21.76 -1.74
CA LEU A 218 2.13 -21.18 -0.82
C LEU A 218 0.69 -21.46 -1.30
N THR A 219 -0.19 -21.70 -0.34
CA THR A 219 -1.62 -21.95 -0.58
C THR A 219 -2.46 -20.78 -0.12
N CYS A 220 -2.13 -20.22 1.05
CA CYS A 220 -2.92 -19.22 1.73
C CYS A 220 -2.03 -18.22 2.50
N VAL A 221 -2.59 -17.06 2.79
CA VAL A 221 -1.93 -15.88 3.34
C VAL A 221 -2.96 -15.05 4.10
N ASP A 222 -2.66 -14.60 5.31
CA ASP A 222 -3.57 -13.71 6.01
C ASP A 222 -2.84 -12.71 6.89
N TRP A 223 -3.38 -11.51 7.06
CA TRP A 223 -2.80 -10.47 7.89
C TRP A 223 -3.28 -10.59 9.33
N HIS A 224 -2.44 -10.22 10.29
CA HIS A 224 -2.87 -10.14 11.67
C HIS A 224 -3.81 -8.92 11.85
N PRO A 225 -5.03 -9.09 12.39
CA PRO A 225 -6.04 -8.03 12.37
C PRO A 225 -5.69 -6.80 13.21
N GLY A 226 -4.86 -6.97 14.25
CA GLY A 226 -4.41 -5.87 15.11
C GLY A 226 -2.98 -5.38 14.86
N ASN A 227 -2.22 -6.01 13.97
CA ASN A 227 -0.81 -5.67 13.74
C ASN A 227 -0.49 -5.73 12.25
N THR A 228 -0.28 -4.55 11.68
CA THR A 228 -0.03 -4.32 10.24
C THR A 228 1.30 -4.88 9.75
N HIS A 229 2.21 -5.22 10.65
CA HIS A 229 3.52 -5.76 10.28
C HIS A 229 3.55 -7.29 10.34
N ARG A 230 2.52 -7.94 10.90
CA ARG A 230 2.49 -9.40 11.06
C ARG A 230 1.50 -10.05 10.12
N PHE A 231 1.91 -11.16 9.52
CA PHE A 231 1.05 -11.96 8.67
C PHE A 231 1.43 -13.44 8.76
N ILE A 232 0.53 -14.31 8.31
CA ILE A 232 0.75 -15.74 8.19
C ILE A 232 0.78 -16.16 6.74
N THR A 233 1.55 -17.20 6.47
CA THR A 233 1.52 -17.93 5.19
C THR A 233 1.36 -19.41 5.49
N ALA A 234 0.54 -20.10 4.70
CA ALA A 234 0.42 -21.55 4.68
C ALA A 234 0.96 -22.10 3.37
N ALA A 235 1.49 -23.31 3.42
CA ALA A 235 2.07 -23.96 2.25
C ALA A 235 1.80 -25.46 2.20
N ALA A 236 2.14 -26.03 1.05
CA ALA A 236 2.13 -27.48 0.81
C ALA A 236 3.25 -28.24 1.57
N ASP A 237 4.09 -27.56 2.36
CA ASP A 237 5.19 -28.15 3.14
C ASP A 237 4.77 -28.54 4.57
N SER A 238 3.47 -28.62 4.86
CA SER A 238 2.85 -28.86 6.17
C SER A 238 3.12 -27.79 7.23
N THR A 239 3.61 -26.60 6.82
CA THR A 239 3.86 -25.49 7.75
C THR A 239 2.94 -24.30 7.53
N VAL A 240 2.58 -23.68 8.65
CA VAL A 240 2.13 -22.29 8.69
C VAL A 240 3.24 -21.47 9.34
N ARG A 241 3.63 -20.38 8.71
CA ARG A 241 4.67 -19.49 9.23
C ARG A 241 4.08 -18.14 9.55
N VAL A 242 4.49 -17.61 10.70
CA VAL A 242 4.22 -16.24 11.10
C VAL A 242 5.43 -15.41 10.71
N TRP A 243 5.17 -14.35 9.97
CA TRP A 243 6.15 -13.42 9.46
C TRP A 243 5.95 -12.04 10.06
N ASP A 244 7.05 -11.32 10.15
CA ASP A 244 7.14 -9.92 10.50
C ASP A 244 7.78 -9.17 9.33
N CYS A 245 7.07 -8.18 8.80
CA CYS A 245 7.51 -7.32 7.71
C CYS A 245 8.74 -6.48 8.06
N GLU A 246 8.94 -6.12 9.34
CA GLU A 246 10.06 -5.26 9.74
C GLU A 246 11.35 -6.05 9.96
N ARG A 247 11.22 -7.33 10.32
CA ARG A 247 12.37 -8.18 10.67
C ARG A 247 13.17 -8.61 9.44
N SER A 248 14.50 -8.54 9.53
CA SER A 248 15.43 -8.93 8.44
C SER A 248 15.41 -10.44 8.09
N SER A 249 15.17 -11.31 9.08
CA SER A 249 14.91 -12.74 8.83
C SER A 249 13.53 -12.98 8.25
N GLY A 250 12.60 -12.03 8.41
CA GLY A 250 11.19 -12.12 8.04
C GLY A 250 10.38 -13.08 8.92
N GLN A 251 10.94 -14.23 9.29
CA GLN A 251 10.22 -15.27 10.02
C GLN A 251 10.28 -15.06 11.54
N GLU A 252 9.12 -15.07 12.20
CA GLU A 252 8.98 -15.02 13.65
C GLU A 252 8.78 -16.43 14.22
N ARG A 253 7.83 -17.20 13.65
CA ARG A 253 7.46 -18.52 14.19
C ARG A 253 7.09 -19.50 13.08
N VAL A 254 7.38 -20.79 13.32
CA VAL A 254 6.93 -21.91 12.47
C VAL A 254 5.99 -22.81 13.25
N ILE A 255 4.81 -23.05 12.70
CA ILE A 255 3.84 -24.03 13.17
C ILE A 255 3.87 -25.20 12.19
N LEU A 256 4.12 -26.40 12.71
CA LEU A 256 4.15 -27.63 11.92
C LEU A 256 2.85 -28.41 12.18
N ALA A 257 2.06 -28.59 11.13
CA ALA A 257 0.93 -29.51 11.14
C ALA A 257 1.44 -30.94 11.10
N LYS A 258 0.91 -31.80 11.97
CA LYS A 258 1.24 -33.23 12.00
C LYS A 258 -0.02 -34.04 11.79
N THR A 259 0.10 -35.06 10.96
CA THR A 259 -0.91 -36.12 10.83
C THR A 259 -0.58 -37.29 11.75
N GLY A 260 -1.58 -38.11 12.07
CA GLY A 260 -1.38 -39.43 12.65
C GLY A 260 -0.69 -40.41 11.70
N LEU A 261 -0.72 -40.16 10.38
CA LEU A 261 -0.06 -41.00 9.39
C LEU A 261 1.46 -40.75 9.38
N ARG A 262 2.23 -41.82 9.59
CA ARG A 262 3.70 -41.70 9.66
C ARG A 262 4.29 -41.26 8.32
N ASN A 263 5.21 -40.30 8.37
CA ASN A 263 6.06 -39.85 7.25
C ASN A 263 5.35 -39.24 6.03
N THR A 264 4.07 -38.86 6.13
CA THR A 264 3.35 -38.18 5.04
C THR A 264 3.38 -36.66 5.25
N ARG A 265 3.68 -35.92 4.17
CA ARG A 265 3.56 -34.45 4.16
C ARG A 265 2.10 -34.05 3.98
N LEU A 266 1.69 -33.08 4.77
CA LEU A 266 0.36 -32.49 4.69
C LEU A 266 0.37 -31.21 3.87
N THR A 267 -0.67 -31.00 3.08
CA THR A 267 -0.95 -29.73 2.42
C THR A 267 -1.96 -28.98 3.26
N ILE A 268 -1.61 -27.75 3.63
CA ILE A 268 -2.52 -26.85 4.34
C ILE A 268 -3.28 -26.06 3.29
N SER A 269 -4.60 -26.21 3.22
CA SER A 269 -5.44 -25.56 2.21
C SER A 269 -5.67 -24.09 2.53
N SER A 270 -6.00 -23.79 3.78
CA SER A 270 -6.28 -22.44 4.26
C SER A 270 -5.67 -22.17 5.62
N CYS A 271 -5.37 -20.90 5.87
CA CYS A 271 -5.06 -20.36 7.18
C CYS A 271 -5.74 -19.00 7.37
N ALA A 272 -6.24 -18.73 8.57
CA ALA A 272 -6.75 -17.40 8.92
C ALA A 272 -6.47 -17.09 10.39
N TYR A 273 -6.33 -15.80 10.69
CA TYR A 273 -6.35 -15.32 12.06
C TYR A 273 -7.78 -15.25 12.59
N SER A 274 -7.95 -15.51 13.88
CA SER A 274 -9.16 -15.10 14.59
C SER A 274 -9.23 -13.58 14.62
N ALA A 275 -10.44 -13.01 14.69
CA ALA A 275 -10.62 -11.57 14.63
C ALA A 275 -9.96 -10.81 15.82
N ASP A 276 -9.65 -11.49 16.92
CA ASP A 276 -8.87 -10.97 18.06
C ASP A 276 -7.34 -11.17 17.90
N GLY A 277 -6.92 -11.91 16.88
CA GLY A 277 -5.52 -12.27 16.61
C GLY A 277 -4.93 -13.32 17.56
N SER A 278 -5.72 -13.90 18.46
CA SER A 278 -5.21 -14.82 19.50
C SER A 278 -5.04 -16.26 19.01
N LEU A 279 -5.77 -16.65 17.97
CA LEU A 279 -5.79 -17.99 17.38
C LEU A 279 -5.46 -17.92 15.88
N ILE A 280 -4.87 -19.00 15.38
CA ILE A 280 -4.61 -19.27 13.98
C ILE A 280 -5.35 -20.55 13.63
N GLY A 281 -6.33 -20.45 12.73
CA GLY A 281 -7.02 -21.61 12.18
C GLY A 281 -6.24 -22.19 11.00
N MET A 282 -6.23 -23.52 10.88
CA MET A 282 -5.56 -24.22 9.80
C MET A 282 -6.43 -25.38 9.30
N GLY A 283 -6.69 -25.41 8.00
CA GLY A 283 -7.35 -26.53 7.33
C GLY A 283 -6.33 -27.50 6.73
N GLN A 284 -6.42 -28.79 7.07
CA GLN A 284 -5.55 -29.84 6.54
C GLN A 284 -6.31 -30.70 5.52
N VAL A 285 -5.75 -30.84 4.33
CA VAL A 285 -6.44 -31.49 3.21
C VAL A 285 -6.47 -33.00 3.37
N GLN A 286 -5.33 -33.65 3.63
CA GLN A 286 -5.22 -35.12 3.60
C GLN A 286 -6.14 -35.79 4.62
N ASP A 287 -6.14 -35.27 5.85
CA ASP A 287 -6.94 -35.83 6.94
C ASP A 287 -8.36 -35.23 6.98
N GLY A 288 -8.60 -34.10 6.28
CA GLY A 288 -9.83 -33.33 6.43
C GLY A 288 -9.95 -32.66 7.81
N ALA A 289 -8.80 -32.41 8.46
CA ALA A 289 -8.73 -31.95 9.84
C ALA A 289 -8.76 -30.42 9.95
N LEU A 290 -9.42 -29.91 11.00
CA LEU A 290 -9.37 -28.51 11.42
C LEU A 290 -8.51 -28.41 12.68
N ALA A 291 -7.45 -27.60 12.64
CA ALA A 291 -6.57 -27.37 13.79
C ALA A 291 -6.51 -25.89 14.14
N LEU A 292 -6.68 -25.57 15.43
CA LEU A 292 -6.57 -24.21 15.97
C LEU A 292 -5.32 -24.10 16.83
N TRP A 293 -4.50 -23.10 16.53
CA TRP A 293 -3.23 -22.86 17.21
C TRP A 293 -3.26 -21.51 17.91
N PRO A 294 -2.76 -21.42 19.16
CA PRO A 294 -2.50 -20.13 19.77
C PRO A 294 -1.49 -19.34 18.95
N ALA A 295 -1.78 -18.07 18.64
CA ALA A 295 -0.88 -17.16 17.95
C ALA A 295 0.34 -16.78 18.81
N ILE A 296 0.20 -16.81 20.14
CA ILE A 296 1.26 -16.53 21.11
C ILE A 296 2.36 -17.59 21.07
N GLU A 297 3.61 -17.15 21.15
CA GLU A 297 4.81 -18.01 21.13
C GLU A 297 4.88 -18.98 22.34
N GLY A 298 5.63 -20.08 22.18
CA GLY A 298 5.89 -21.04 23.26
C GLY A 298 4.91 -22.21 23.38
N LYS A 299 3.76 -22.18 22.70
CA LYS A 299 2.84 -23.35 22.63
C LYS A 299 3.13 -24.20 21.39
N SER A 300 3.59 -25.43 21.62
CA SER A 300 4.03 -26.38 20.59
C SER A 300 2.94 -27.36 20.12
N ARG A 301 1.75 -27.27 20.68
CA ARG A 301 0.58 -28.11 20.38
C ARG A 301 -0.61 -27.25 19.96
N PRO A 302 -1.53 -27.78 19.14
CA PRO A 302 -2.80 -27.12 18.86
C PRO A 302 -3.58 -26.94 20.16
N ALA A 303 -4.33 -25.84 20.28
CA ALA A 303 -5.28 -25.65 21.37
C ALA A 303 -6.50 -26.54 21.19
N HIS A 304 -6.96 -26.67 19.94
CA HIS A 304 -8.10 -27.48 19.55
C HIS A 304 -7.82 -28.15 18.22
N GLN A 305 -8.28 -29.40 18.05
CA GLN A 305 -8.11 -30.16 16.82
C GLN A 305 -9.34 -31.04 16.60
N VAL A 306 -9.79 -31.10 15.35
CA VAL A 306 -10.88 -31.98 14.88
C VAL A 306 -10.35 -32.75 13.68
N ASP A 307 -10.13 -34.05 13.84
CA ASP A 307 -9.45 -34.87 12.82
C ASP A 307 -10.32 -35.19 11.60
N LYS A 308 -11.65 -35.08 11.70
CA LYS A 308 -12.61 -35.36 10.61
C LYS A 308 -13.61 -34.22 10.48
N ALA A 309 -13.11 -33.00 10.34
CA ALA A 309 -13.97 -31.84 10.14
C ALA A 309 -14.69 -31.92 8.79
N HIS A 310 -13.99 -32.38 7.74
CA HIS A 310 -14.50 -32.67 6.39
C HIS A 310 -13.91 -34.00 5.88
N ALA A 311 -14.33 -34.49 4.71
CA ALA A 311 -13.78 -35.71 4.13
C ALA A 311 -12.30 -35.56 3.78
N PRO A 312 -11.54 -36.65 3.91
CA PRO A 312 -10.13 -36.67 3.56
C PRO A 312 -9.95 -36.34 2.07
N GLY A 313 -8.98 -35.49 1.76
CA GLY A 313 -8.72 -35.00 0.40
C GLY A 313 -9.51 -33.76 0.01
N SER A 314 -10.46 -33.30 0.83
CA SER A 314 -11.19 -32.06 0.56
C SER A 314 -10.34 -30.83 0.87
N ASP A 315 -10.32 -29.86 -0.05
CA ASP A 315 -9.89 -28.51 0.28
C ASP A 315 -10.88 -27.88 1.26
N ILE A 316 -10.33 -27.12 2.21
CA ILE A 316 -11.09 -26.49 3.30
C ILE A 316 -10.84 -24.99 3.21
N SER A 317 -11.88 -24.18 3.10
CA SER A 317 -11.81 -22.74 3.38
C SER A 317 -12.36 -22.46 4.77
N LEU A 318 -11.73 -21.53 5.49
CA LEU A 318 -12.03 -21.24 6.89
C LEU A 318 -12.19 -19.75 7.12
N VAL A 319 -13.19 -19.38 7.92
CA VAL A 319 -13.45 -17.98 8.29
C VAL A 319 -13.87 -17.93 9.76
N PHE A 320 -13.23 -17.05 10.53
CA PHE A 320 -13.62 -16.78 11.91
C PHE A 320 -14.78 -15.78 11.95
N LEU A 321 -15.77 -16.04 12.80
CA LEU A 321 -16.83 -15.08 13.03
C LEU A 321 -16.32 -13.91 13.90
N PRO A 322 -16.92 -12.70 13.78
CA PRO A 322 -16.54 -11.53 14.58
C PRO A 322 -16.80 -11.69 16.08
N ASP A 323 -17.54 -12.74 16.49
CA ASP A 323 -17.80 -13.05 17.89
C ASP A 323 -16.63 -13.73 18.62
N PHE A 324 -15.55 -14.06 17.90
CA PHE A 324 -14.34 -14.73 18.38
C PHE A 324 -14.56 -16.14 18.96
N GLN A 325 -15.79 -16.66 18.92
CA GLN A 325 -16.18 -17.91 19.57
C GLN A 325 -16.57 -18.97 18.57
N ARG A 326 -16.92 -18.58 17.35
CA ARG A 326 -17.38 -19.51 16.32
C ARG A 326 -16.53 -19.41 15.04
N ILE A 327 -16.49 -20.52 14.31
CA ILE A 327 -15.73 -20.68 13.07
C ILE A 327 -16.62 -21.33 12.02
N LEU A 328 -16.54 -20.85 10.80
CA LEU A 328 -17.14 -21.48 9.63
C LEU A 328 -16.08 -22.16 8.80
N THR A 329 -16.37 -23.39 8.40
CA THR A 329 -15.53 -24.14 7.46
C THR A 329 -16.35 -24.66 6.30
N ARG A 330 -15.79 -24.58 5.10
CA ARG A 330 -16.40 -25.12 3.89
C ARG A 330 -15.50 -26.20 3.31
N GLY A 331 -16.06 -27.36 3.02
CA GLY A 331 -15.39 -28.44 2.30
C GLY A 331 -15.79 -28.41 0.82
N THR A 332 -14.81 -28.33 -0.07
CA THR A 332 -15.03 -28.30 -1.52
C THR A 332 -15.61 -29.62 -2.04
N GLU A 333 -15.02 -30.76 -1.67
CA GLU A 333 -15.45 -32.09 -2.15
C GLU A 333 -16.72 -32.57 -1.43
N ASP A 334 -16.84 -32.28 -0.13
CA ASP A 334 -18.03 -32.60 0.66
C ASP A 334 -19.25 -31.77 0.26
N SER A 335 -19.05 -30.63 -0.41
CA SER A 335 -20.11 -29.67 -0.71
C SER A 335 -20.90 -29.28 0.55
N THR A 336 -20.23 -29.17 1.71
CA THR A 336 -20.83 -28.78 2.99
C THR A 336 -20.19 -27.54 3.58
N VAL A 337 -20.99 -26.74 4.27
CA VAL A 337 -20.54 -25.65 5.15
C VAL A 337 -20.91 -26.03 6.57
N LYS A 338 -19.94 -25.99 7.48
CA LYS A 338 -20.09 -26.39 8.89
C LYS A 338 -19.76 -25.23 9.81
N LEU A 339 -20.58 -25.04 10.84
CA LEU A 339 -20.37 -24.08 11.91
C LEU A 339 -19.82 -24.79 13.15
N TRP A 340 -18.79 -24.22 13.76
CA TRP A 340 -18.10 -24.80 14.92
C TRP A 340 -18.07 -23.79 16.08
N ASP A 341 -18.28 -24.25 17.31
CA ASP A 341 -17.96 -23.48 18.51
C ASP A 341 -16.56 -23.84 18.98
N ILE A 342 -15.70 -22.84 19.19
CA ILE A 342 -14.33 -23.03 19.66
C ILE A 342 -14.32 -23.60 21.08
N ARG A 343 -15.29 -23.24 21.93
CA ARG A 343 -15.41 -23.77 23.30
C ARG A 343 -15.78 -25.24 23.31
N LYS A 344 -16.48 -25.72 22.28
CA LYS A 344 -16.91 -27.12 22.14
C LYS A 344 -16.75 -27.58 20.69
N ILE A 345 -15.51 -27.81 20.29
CA ILE A 345 -15.18 -28.09 18.89
C ILE A 345 -15.47 -29.55 18.45
N SER A 346 -15.84 -30.44 19.37
CA SER A 346 -15.96 -31.88 19.09
C SER A 346 -17.03 -32.23 18.03
N SER A 347 -18.03 -31.37 17.86
CA SER A 347 -19.13 -31.57 16.91
C SER A 347 -19.50 -30.22 16.29
N PRO A 348 -19.88 -30.18 15.01
CA PRO A 348 -20.41 -28.96 14.41
C PRO A 348 -21.73 -28.58 15.08
N LEU A 349 -21.99 -27.28 15.23
CA LEU A 349 -23.26 -26.73 15.71
C LEU A 349 -24.36 -26.86 14.64
N ALA A 350 -24.00 -26.55 13.39
CA ALA A 350 -24.90 -26.58 12.25
C ALA A 350 -24.14 -27.03 10.99
N VAL A 351 -24.86 -27.63 10.05
CA VAL A 351 -24.34 -28.13 8.78
C VAL A 351 -25.31 -27.75 7.65
N ALA A 352 -24.83 -27.00 6.66
CA ALA A 352 -25.53 -26.80 5.41
C ALA A 352 -24.99 -27.76 4.33
N THR A 353 -25.89 -28.50 3.70
CA THR A 353 -25.61 -29.46 2.62
C THR A 353 -25.93 -28.84 1.25
N GLU A 354 -25.50 -29.51 0.17
CA GLU A 354 -25.74 -29.08 -1.24
C GLU A 354 -25.05 -27.76 -1.63
N MET A 355 -23.93 -27.44 -0.97
CA MET A 355 -23.17 -26.22 -1.17
C MET A 355 -22.00 -26.41 -2.14
N HIS A 356 -22.30 -26.85 -3.37
CA HIS A 356 -21.30 -27.18 -4.38
C HIS A 356 -20.34 -26.02 -4.67
N ALA A 357 -19.04 -26.28 -4.56
CA ALA A 357 -17.99 -25.31 -4.82
C ALA A 357 -17.44 -25.44 -6.24
N ALA A 358 -17.06 -24.32 -6.88
CA ALA A 358 -16.50 -24.33 -8.23
C ALA A 358 -15.03 -24.80 -8.26
N GLY A 359 -14.39 -24.86 -7.08
CA GLY A 359 -13.03 -25.33 -6.90
C GLY A 359 -12.45 -24.91 -5.55
N PRO A 360 -11.14 -25.09 -5.36
CA PRO A 360 -10.45 -24.82 -4.09
C PRO A 360 -10.35 -23.33 -3.73
N GLU A 361 -10.59 -22.46 -4.71
CA GLU A 361 -10.57 -21.00 -4.56
C GLU A 361 -11.91 -20.45 -4.05
N SER A 362 -12.87 -21.34 -3.74
CA SER A 362 -14.21 -20.94 -3.32
C SER A 362 -14.23 -20.51 -1.85
N ASP A 363 -14.25 -19.21 -1.64
CA ASP A 363 -14.28 -18.59 -0.32
C ASP A 363 -15.71 -18.47 0.24
N LEU A 364 -15.79 -18.20 1.55
CA LEU A 364 -16.98 -17.74 2.25
C LEU A 364 -16.81 -16.25 2.58
N ALA A 365 -17.88 -15.47 2.45
CA ALA A 365 -17.88 -14.05 2.81
C ALA A 365 -18.85 -13.77 3.96
N LEU A 366 -18.43 -12.98 4.94
CA LEU A 366 -19.25 -12.56 6.06
C LEU A 366 -19.83 -11.16 5.84
N SER A 367 -21.10 -11.00 6.20
CA SER A 367 -21.70 -9.67 6.35
C SER A 367 -20.93 -8.81 7.38
N PRO A 368 -20.97 -7.47 7.25
CA PRO A 368 -20.43 -6.53 8.23
C PRO A 368 -20.80 -6.85 9.68
N ASP A 369 -22.08 -7.20 9.89
CA ASP A 369 -22.63 -7.50 11.22
C ASP A 369 -22.34 -8.93 11.69
N GLY A 370 -21.73 -9.76 10.82
CA GLY A 370 -21.41 -11.15 11.10
C GLY A 370 -22.63 -12.06 11.26
N ARG A 371 -23.84 -11.61 10.86
CA ARG A 371 -25.08 -12.39 10.96
C ARG A 371 -25.35 -13.27 9.74
N LEU A 372 -24.93 -12.83 8.56
CA LEU A 372 -25.09 -13.53 7.30
C LEU A 372 -23.75 -13.97 6.71
N VAL A 373 -23.79 -15.08 5.97
CA VAL A 373 -22.68 -15.65 5.19
C VAL A 373 -23.12 -15.82 3.75
N VAL A 374 -22.26 -15.48 2.82
CA VAL A 374 -22.48 -15.73 1.39
C VAL A 374 -21.49 -16.80 0.92
N ALA A 375 -22.02 -17.80 0.22
CA ALA A 375 -21.26 -18.88 -0.37
C ALA A 375 -21.61 -19.03 -1.85
N GLY A 376 -20.59 -19.09 -2.71
CA GLY A 376 -20.78 -19.23 -4.15
C GLY A 376 -21.11 -20.66 -4.51
N LEU A 377 -22.13 -20.87 -5.34
CA LEU A 377 -22.55 -22.18 -5.81
C LEU A 377 -22.08 -22.39 -7.24
N ALA A 378 -21.35 -23.49 -7.43
CA ALA A 378 -21.09 -24.01 -8.77
C ALA A 378 -22.38 -24.56 -9.37
N ARG A 379 -22.51 -24.42 -10.68
CA ARG A 379 -23.61 -25.08 -11.39
C ARG A 379 -23.38 -26.59 -11.37
N PRO A 380 -24.45 -27.39 -11.18
CA PRO A 380 -24.35 -28.82 -11.37
C PRO A 380 -23.98 -29.11 -12.83
N SER A 381 -23.02 -30.01 -13.05
CA SER A 381 -22.56 -30.38 -14.41
C SER A 381 -23.68 -30.97 -15.30
N THR A 382 -24.79 -31.37 -14.70
CA THR A 382 -25.98 -31.93 -15.37
C THR A 382 -27.00 -30.87 -15.78
N GLY A 383 -26.82 -29.61 -15.35
CA GLY A 383 -27.69 -28.49 -15.73
C GLY A 383 -27.34 -28.00 -17.13
N GLY A 384 -28.35 -27.83 -18.00
CA GLY A 384 -28.14 -27.29 -19.34
C GLY A 384 -27.47 -25.91 -19.34
N ASN A 385 -26.86 -25.53 -20.46
CA ASN A 385 -26.07 -24.30 -20.64
C ASN A 385 -26.76 -22.98 -20.21
N ASN A 386 -28.07 -22.99 -19.94
CA ASN A 386 -28.87 -21.83 -19.55
C ASN A 386 -28.99 -21.63 -18.02
N LEU A 387 -28.50 -22.54 -17.17
CA LEU A 387 -28.46 -22.27 -15.74
C LEU A 387 -27.41 -21.18 -15.47
N LYS A 388 -27.83 -20.14 -14.74
CA LYS A 388 -26.95 -19.13 -14.17
C LYS A 388 -26.38 -19.66 -12.84
N SER A 389 -25.16 -19.26 -12.51
CA SER A 389 -24.59 -19.58 -11.20
C SER A 389 -25.30 -18.78 -10.11
N GLU A 390 -25.48 -19.41 -8.95
CA GLU A 390 -26.16 -18.83 -7.80
C GLU A 390 -25.17 -18.61 -6.65
N MET A 391 -25.52 -17.73 -5.72
CA MET A 391 -24.81 -17.53 -4.46
C MET A 391 -25.84 -17.71 -3.35
N ALA A 392 -25.58 -18.61 -2.43
CA ALA A 392 -26.46 -18.84 -1.29
C ALA A 392 -26.07 -17.92 -0.13
N VAL A 393 -27.06 -17.22 0.41
CA VAL A 393 -26.96 -16.43 1.64
C VAL A 393 -27.53 -17.26 2.77
N LEU A 394 -26.69 -17.57 3.76
CA LEU A 394 -27.00 -18.38 4.91
C LEU A 394 -26.98 -17.53 6.19
N ASN A 395 -27.82 -17.88 7.16
CA ASN A 395 -27.72 -17.33 8.50
C ASN A 395 -26.55 -17.96 9.27
N THR A 396 -25.83 -17.20 10.08
CA THR A 396 -24.67 -17.67 10.86
C THR A 396 -25.04 -18.42 12.13
N SER A 397 -26.27 -18.29 12.65
CA SER A 397 -26.72 -19.07 13.82
C SER A 397 -26.89 -20.54 13.47
N ASP A 398 -27.69 -20.81 12.44
CA ASP A 398 -28.22 -22.15 12.15
C ASP A 398 -27.83 -22.67 10.76
N LEU A 399 -27.13 -21.85 9.96
CA LEU A 399 -26.84 -22.13 8.55
C LEU A 399 -28.08 -22.38 7.68
N SER A 400 -29.25 -21.86 8.11
CA SER A 400 -30.46 -21.86 7.30
C SER A 400 -30.29 -20.95 6.07
N LEU A 401 -30.79 -21.41 4.93
CA LEU A 401 -30.82 -20.63 3.70
C LEU A 401 -31.81 -19.46 3.84
N VAL A 402 -31.31 -18.24 3.73
CA VAL A 402 -32.12 -17.01 3.73
C VAL A 402 -32.54 -16.69 2.29
N GLN A 403 -31.57 -16.58 1.39
CA GLN A 403 -31.83 -16.19 0.00
C GLN A 403 -30.82 -16.81 -0.94
N LYS A 404 -31.22 -17.08 -2.19
CA LYS A 404 -30.32 -17.37 -3.31
C LYS A 404 -30.22 -16.16 -4.23
N ILE A 405 -29.01 -15.66 -4.43
CA ILE A 405 -28.70 -14.55 -5.33
C ILE A 405 -28.23 -15.14 -6.65
N VAL A 406 -28.94 -14.85 -7.74
CA VAL A 406 -28.49 -15.23 -9.08
C VAL A 406 -27.32 -14.33 -9.46
N SER A 407 -26.17 -14.91 -9.77
CA SER A 407 -25.00 -14.16 -10.21
C SER A 407 -25.30 -13.45 -11.55
N PRO A 408 -24.83 -12.20 -11.73
CA PRO A 408 -25.10 -11.43 -12.94
C PRO A 408 -24.30 -11.89 -14.17
N PHE A 409 -23.51 -12.97 -14.05
CA PHE A 409 -22.64 -13.45 -15.11
C PHE A 409 -23.42 -14.12 -16.24
N SER A 410 -22.92 -13.96 -17.47
CA SER A 410 -23.54 -14.55 -18.67
C SER A 410 -23.30 -16.07 -18.73
N SER A 411 -22.06 -16.51 -18.55
CA SER A 411 -21.67 -17.92 -18.67
C SER A 411 -20.44 -18.22 -17.80
N GLY A 412 -20.63 -18.26 -16.47
CA GLY A 412 -19.55 -18.57 -15.54
C GLY A 412 -20.04 -18.82 -14.11
N ASP A 413 -19.26 -19.59 -13.35
CA ASP A 413 -19.55 -19.93 -11.97
C ASP A 413 -18.93 -18.91 -11.02
N ALA A 414 -19.63 -18.58 -9.94
CA ALA A 414 -19.10 -17.74 -8.88
C ALA A 414 -18.03 -18.51 -8.09
N ILE A 415 -16.77 -18.03 -8.15
CA ILE A 415 -15.63 -18.66 -7.47
C ILE A 415 -15.38 -17.98 -6.12
N ASN A 416 -14.79 -16.78 -6.12
CA ASN A 416 -14.50 -16.04 -4.90
C ASN A 416 -15.61 -15.04 -4.64
N ILE A 417 -15.98 -14.91 -3.37
CA ILE A 417 -16.91 -13.89 -2.91
C ILE A 417 -16.26 -13.17 -1.75
N CYS A 418 -16.41 -11.86 -1.71
CA CYS A 418 -15.90 -11.01 -0.66
C CYS A 418 -16.91 -9.90 -0.37
N TRP A 419 -17.44 -9.88 0.85
CA TRP A 419 -18.31 -8.83 1.34
C TRP A 419 -17.46 -7.85 2.13
N HIS A 420 -17.55 -6.57 1.81
CA HIS A 420 -16.76 -5.56 2.50
C HIS A 420 -17.22 -5.40 3.98
N PRO A 421 -16.31 -5.33 4.97
CA PRO A 421 -16.68 -5.35 6.39
C PRO A 421 -17.33 -4.05 6.90
N ARG A 422 -17.17 -2.91 6.22
CA ARG A 422 -17.75 -1.62 6.65
C ARG A 422 -18.84 -1.08 5.72
N ILE A 423 -18.83 -1.52 4.47
CA ILE A 423 -19.69 -1.02 3.42
C ILE A 423 -20.53 -2.19 2.96
N ASN A 424 -21.83 -1.98 2.81
CA ASN A 424 -22.72 -3.04 2.40
C ASN A 424 -22.62 -3.30 0.88
N GLN A 425 -21.52 -3.91 0.45
CA GLN A 425 -21.24 -4.28 -0.94
C GLN A 425 -20.64 -5.68 -1.00
N ILE A 426 -21.13 -6.50 -1.94
CA ILE A 426 -20.63 -7.85 -2.19
C ILE A 426 -19.88 -7.83 -3.51
N ALA A 427 -18.61 -8.23 -3.51
CA ALA A 427 -17.89 -8.52 -4.74
C ALA A 427 -17.88 -10.03 -4.98
N ALA A 428 -18.12 -10.46 -6.22
CA ALA A 428 -18.01 -11.85 -6.64
C ALA A 428 -17.17 -11.96 -7.91
N SER A 429 -16.45 -13.07 -8.05
CA SER A 429 -15.64 -13.37 -9.23
C SER A 429 -16.23 -14.52 -10.04
N SER A 430 -16.07 -14.46 -11.36
CA SER A 430 -16.51 -15.49 -12.29
C SER A 430 -15.34 -16.33 -12.80
N SER A 431 -15.64 -17.58 -13.15
CA SER A 431 -14.74 -18.48 -13.90
C SER A 431 -14.37 -17.96 -15.30
N GLU A 432 -15.15 -17.05 -15.87
CA GLU A 432 -14.85 -16.42 -17.17
C GLU A 432 -13.74 -15.37 -17.07
N GLY A 433 -13.49 -14.83 -15.87
CA GLY A 433 -12.52 -13.76 -15.64
C GLY A 433 -13.12 -12.37 -15.39
N SER A 434 -14.45 -12.27 -15.38
CA SER A 434 -15.15 -11.05 -14.97
C SER A 434 -15.34 -11.03 -13.46
N ALA A 435 -15.23 -9.86 -12.83
CA ALA A 435 -15.69 -9.64 -11.46
C ALA A 435 -17.00 -8.84 -11.48
N CYS A 436 -17.84 -8.97 -10.47
CA CYS A 436 -18.99 -8.12 -10.28
C CYS A 436 -19.02 -7.56 -8.85
N VAL A 437 -19.64 -6.40 -8.69
CA VAL A 437 -19.93 -5.80 -7.39
C VAL A 437 -21.42 -5.54 -7.30
N LEU A 438 -22.07 -6.15 -6.32
CA LEU A 438 -23.46 -5.96 -5.95
C LEU A 438 -23.55 -4.91 -4.83
N TYR A 439 -24.49 -3.98 -4.96
CA TYR A 439 -24.69 -2.89 -4.01
C TYR A 439 -26.16 -2.45 -3.99
N ASN A 440 -26.52 -1.73 -2.92
CA ASN A 440 -27.78 -0.97 -2.87
C ASN A 440 -27.53 0.52 -3.10
N GLU A 441 -28.42 1.17 -3.85
CA GLU A 441 -28.35 2.63 -4.06
C GLU A 441 -28.70 3.40 -2.79
N ASP A 442 -29.57 2.83 -1.95
CA ASP A 442 -30.05 3.49 -0.75
C ASP A 442 -29.01 3.39 0.37
N GLY A 443 -28.60 4.56 0.89
CA GLY A 443 -27.82 4.68 2.12
C GLY A 443 -26.32 4.36 2.03
N VAL A 444 -25.83 3.80 0.93
CA VAL A 444 -24.41 3.43 0.78
C VAL A 444 -23.61 4.57 0.16
N ARG A 445 -22.49 4.95 0.81
CA ARG A 445 -21.51 5.93 0.30
C ARG A 445 -20.17 5.24 0.10
N GLY A 446 -19.49 5.52 -1.01
CA GLY A 446 -18.17 4.97 -1.33
C GLY A 446 -18.18 3.67 -2.13
N GLY A 447 -16.99 3.16 -2.43
CA GLY A 447 -16.80 1.96 -3.25
C GLY A 447 -17.36 2.10 -4.67
N ALA A 448 -18.00 1.04 -5.17
CA ALA A 448 -18.37 0.93 -6.58
C ALA A 448 -19.37 2.00 -7.07
N ILE A 449 -20.14 2.60 -6.16
CA ILE A 449 -21.08 3.70 -6.45
C ILE A 449 -20.36 4.93 -7.02
N LEU A 450 -19.10 5.16 -6.62
CA LEU A 450 -18.28 6.27 -7.15
C LEU A 450 -18.06 6.16 -8.66
N CYS A 451 -18.07 4.95 -9.19
CA CYS A 451 -17.85 4.68 -10.60
C CYS A 451 -19.16 4.64 -11.41
N ALA A 452 -20.26 4.20 -10.78
CA ALA A 452 -21.55 3.94 -11.43
C ALA A 452 -22.08 5.13 -12.25
N ASN A 453 -21.97 6.35 -11.70
CA ASN A 453 -22.53 7.57 -12.28
C ASN A 453 -21.53 8.38 -13.12
N LYS A 454 -20.29 7.90 -13.28
CA LYS A 454 -19.27 8.62 -14.06
C LYS A 454 -19.49 8.42 -15.54
N LYS A 455 -19.32 9.49 -16.32
CA LYS A 455 -19.32 9.40 -17.79
C LYS A 455 -18.10 8.64 -18.27
N ILE A 456 -18.25 7.89 -19.36
CA ILE A 456 -17.13 7.26 -20.05
C ILE A 456 -16.26 8.38 -20.64
N VAL A 457 -15.03 8.49 -20.16
CA VAL A 457 -14.08 9.47 -20.68
C VAL A 457 -13.38 8.81 -21.86
N LYS A 458 -13.89 9.06 -23.07
CA LYS A 458 -13.14 8.71 -24.28
C LYS A 458 -11.86 9.54 -24.28
N ARG A 459 -10.71 8.90 -24.05
CA ARG A 459 -9.42 9.54 -24.32
C ARG A 459 -9.46 9.95 -25.78
N GLN A 460 -9.44 11.25 -26.04
CA GLN A 460 -9.25 11.74 -27.40
C GLN A 460 -7.94 11.10 -27.86
N ALA A 461 -8.02 10.26 -28.90
CA ALA A 461 -6.81 9.86 -29.59
C ALA A 461 -6.15 11.17 -29.99
N ILE A 462 -4.96 11.43 -29.44
CA ILE A 462 -4.10 12.47 -29.97
C ILE A 462 -3.68 11.91 -31.31
N GLU A 463 -4.56 12.04 -32.31
CA GLU A 463 -4.19 11.94 -33.70
C GLU A 463 -3.18 13.06 -33.88
N ALA A 464 -1.90 12.71 -33.78
CA ALA A 464 -0.86 13.61 -34.18
C ALA A 464 -1.13 13.92 -35.65
N THR A 465 -1.76 15.07 -35.92
CA THR A 465 -2.10 15.55 -37.26
C THR A 465 -0.85 16.02 -38.02
N GLY A 466 0.32 15.51 -37.64
CA GLY A 466 1.60 15.74 -38.28
C GLY A 466 2.19 14.40 -38.74
N PRO A 467 3.00 14.41 -39.82
CA PRO A 467 3.69 13.20 -40.25
C PRO A 467 4.50 12.64 -39.08
N ILE A 468 4.34 11.35 -38.78
CA ILE A 468 5.18 10.64 -37.82
C ILE A 468 6.55 10.50 -38.47
N ILE A 469 7.45 11.45 -38.18
CA ILE A 469 8.82 11.46 -38.72
C ILE A 469 9.62 10.39 -37.97
N THR A 470 9.98 9.32 -38.66
CA THR A 470 10.89 8.31 -38.11
C THR A 470 12.26 8.95 -37.85
N PRO A 471 13.05 8.48 -36.87
CA PRO A 471 14.37 9.05 -36.58
C PRO A 471 15.28 9.15 -37.82
N HIS A 472 15.18 8.20 -38.75
CA HIS A 472 15.90 8.18 -40.02
C HIS A 472 15.39 9.16 -41.10
N ALA A 473 14.18 9.70 -40.96
CA ALA A 473 13.66 10.72 -41.86
C ALA A 473 14.18 12.12 -41.51
N LEU A 474 14.80 12.29 -40.33
CA LEU A 474 15.49 13.52 -39.97
C LEU A 474 16.78 13.68 -40.79
N PRO A 475 17.08 14.89 -41.31
CA PRO A 475 18.29 15.15 -42.07
C PRO A 475 19.58 14.77 -41.33
N LEU A 476 19.54 14.82 -39.99
CA LEU A 476 20.66 14.52 -39.11
C LEU A 476 21.05 13.02 -39.10
N PHE A 477 20.12 12.13 -39.46
CA PHE A 477 20.28 10.67 -39.41
C PHE A 477 20.20 10.02 -40.80
N LYS A 478 20.16 10.83 -41.86
CA LYS A 478 20.39 10.35 -43.22
C LYS A 478 21.88 10.13 -43.40
N ASP A 479 22.27 8.88 -43.64
CA ASP A 479 23.61 8.59 -44.13
C ASP A 479 23.80 9.35 -45.45
N GLU A 480 24.67 10.35 -45.45
CA GLU A 480 25.00 11.06 -46.69
C GLU A 480 25.59 10.04 -47.68
N PRO A 481 25.09 9.98 -48.93
CA PRO A 481 25.73 9.14 -49.93
C PRO A 481 27.17 9.63 -50.06
N ARG A 482 28.16 8.71 -50.04
CA ARG A 482 29.58 9.04 -50.19
C ARG A 482 29.80 9.80 -51.51
N GLN A 483 29.77 11.13 -51.46
CA GLN A 483 30.04 11.98 -52.61
C GLN A 483 31.55 12.21 -52.73
N SER A 484 32.05 12.25 -53.96
CA SER A 484 33.44 12.57 -54.23
C SER A 484 33.78 13.96 -53.71
N SER A 485 34.99 14.11 -53.14
CA SER A 485 35.44 15.32 -52.43
C SER A 485 35.35 16.61 -53.26
N ALA A 486 35.35 16.51 -54.58
CA ALA A 486 35.21 17.64 -55.49
C ALA A 486 33.78 18.21 -55.58
N GLY A 487 32.75 17.36 -55.51
CA GLY A 487 31.34 17.79 -55.59
C GLY A 487 30.87 18.48 -54.32
N ALA A 488 31.30 17.97 -53.16
CA ALA A 488 31.01 18.56 -51.86
C ALA A 488 31.67 19.94 -51.69
N LYS A 489 32.90 20.11 -52.20
CA LYS A 489 33.63 21.39 -52.11
C LYS A 489 32.96 22.48 -52.95
N ARG A 490 32.56 22.19 -54.19
CA ARG A 490 31.84 23.15 -55.06
C ARG A 490 30.47 23.55 -54.50
N ARG A 491 29.73 22.62 -53.88
CA ARG A 491 28.46 22.95 -53.22
C ARG A 491 28.67 23.83 -51.99
N ARG A 492 29.66 23.51 -51.14
CA ARG A 492 30.01 24.38 -50.01
C ARG A 492 30.45 25.77 -50.45
N GLU A 493 31.28 25.87 -51.48
CA GLU A 493 31.70 27.17 -52.05
C GLU A 493 30.50 27.95 -52.59
N THR A 494 29.58 27.29 -53.32
CA THR A 494 28.37 27.97 -53.84
C THR A 494 27.34 28.30 -52.76
N GLU A 495 27.27 27.57 -51.65
CA GLU A 495 26.42 27.89 -50.49
C GLU A 495 27.01 29.03 -49.65
N MET A 496 28.33 29.05 -49.45
CA MET A 496 29.03 30.17 -48.81
C MET A 496 28.87 31.46 -49.63
N LEU A 497 28.94 31.38 -50.96
CA LEU A 497 28.70 32.51 -51.87
C LEU A 497 27.23 33.00 -51.87
N LYS A 498 26.28 32.17 -51.43
CA LYS A 498 24.86 32.54 -51.29
C LYS A 498 24.52 33.17 -49.94
N SER A 499 25.41 33.07 -48.96
CA SER A 499 25.21 33.63 -47.62
C SER A 499 25.44 35.13 -47.63
N LYS A 500 24.36 35.90 -47.79
CA LYS A 500 24.38 37.36 -47.61
C LYS A 500 24.25 37.67 -46.12
N PRO A 501 24.93 38.71 -45.60
CA PRO A 501 24.69 39.21 -44.25
C PRO A 501 23.20 39.50 -44.07
N GLY A 502 22.60 38.95 -43.01
CA GLY A 502 21.20 39.17 -42.68
C GLY A 502 20.92 40.65 -42.40
N MET A 503 19.71 41.09 -42.73
CA MET A 503 19.27 42.44 -42.39
C MET A 503 19.22 42.59 -40.85
N PRO A 504 19.57 43.77 -40.29
CA PRO A 504 19.39 44.03 -38.87
C PRO A 504 17.94 43.78 -38.47
N GLN A 505 17.74 42.93 -37.46
CA GLN A 505 16.41 42.57 -37.01
C GLN A 505 15.86 43.69 -36.12
N TYR A 506 14.81 44.36 -36.59
CA TYR A 506 14.07 45.35 -35.81
C TYR A 506 13.06 44.63 -34.89
N GLY A 507 13.11 44.94 -33.59
CA GLY A 507 12.25 44.34 -32.55
C GLY A 507 12.97 43.36 -31.63
N HIS A 508 12.23 42.42 -31.03
CA HIS A 508 12.76 41.49 -30.02
C HIS A 508 13.70 40.45 -30.66
N GLY A 509 14.91 40.31 -30.09
CA GLY A 509 15.90 39.34 -30.56
C GLY A 509 15.46 37.89 -30.36
N SER A 510 15.83 37.03 -31.31
CA SER A 510 15.55 35.58 -31.29
C SER A 510 16.71 34.83 -31.94
N GLY A 511 17.03 33.64 -31.44
CA GLY A 511 18.00 32.73 -32.07
C GLY A 511 19.46 33.21 -32.05
N GLY A 512 19.87 33.98 -31.05
CA GLY A 512 21.25 34.49 -30.92
C GLY A 512 21.52 35.82 -31.64
N ASN A 513 20.54 36.35 -32.38
CA ASN A 513 20.61 37.68 -32.96
C ASN A 513 20.06 38.73 -31.98
N ILE A 514 20.84 39.78 -31.75
CA ILE A 514 20.48 40.89 -30.84
C ILE A 514 19.56 41.85 -31.60
N GLY A 515 18.32 41.98 -31.14
CA GLY A 515 17.38 42.98 -31.64
C GLY A 515 17.69 44.37 -31.09
N VAL A 516 17.49 45.40 -31.90
CA VAL A 516 17.70 46.80 -31.48
C VAL A 516 16.44 47.29 -30.75
N ASN A 517 16.48 47.38 -29.42
CA ASN A 517 15.40 47.88 -28.56
C ASN A 517 15.87 49.10 -27.73
N GLU A 518 14.94 49.98 -27.34
CA GLU A 518 15.18 51.15 -26.46
C GLU A 518 15.81 50.76 -25.10
N THR A 519 15.61 49.52 -24.64
CA THR A 519 16.18 49.00 -23.39
C THR A 519 17.71 48.90 -23.41
N GLN A 520 18.35 48.89 -24.57
CA GLN A 520 19.83 48.92 -24.66
C GLN A 520 20.42 50.25 -24.16
N HIS A 521 19.72 51.36 -24.38
CA HIS A 521 20.14 52.66 -23.84
C HIS A 521 20.05 52.68 -22.31
N ILE A 522 19.04 52.00 -21.75
CA ILE A 522 18.84 51.88 -20.30
C ILE A 522 19.91 50.96 -19.69
N MET A 523 20.22 49.80 -20.30
CA MET A 523 21.28 48.91 -19.81
C MET A 523 22.68 49.57 -19.84
N LYS A 524 22.98 50.40 -20.85
CA LYS A 524 24.23 51.19 -20.87
C LYS A 524 24.34 52.16 -19.70
N SER A 525 23.22 52.64 -19.16
CA SER A 525 23.21 53.52 -17.98
C SER A 525 23.29 52.76 -16.65
N ILE A 526 22.82 51.51 -16.62
CA ILE A 526 22.81 50.64 -15.43
C ILE A 526 24.18 49.99 -15.21
N ILE A 527 24.88 49.61 -16.28
CA ILE A 527 26.21 48.99 -16.19
C ILE A 527 27.27 50.09 -16.20
N LYS A 528 27.38 50.81 -15.07
CA LYS A 528 28.55 51.64 -14.71
C LYS A 528 29.44 50.91 -13.70
N ASP A 529 29.45 49.57 -13.73
CA ASP A 529 30.33 48.79 -12.85
C ASP A 529 31.77 48.85 -13.40
N THR A 530 32.53 49.84 -12.94
CA THR A 530 33.97 50.01 -13.21
C THR A 530 34.84 48.97 -12.50
N ILE A 531 34.23 48.08 -11.72
CA ILE A 531 34.90 46.99 -10.97
C ILE A 531 35.69 46.07 -11.92
N ARG A 532 35.28 45.97 -13.19
CA ARG A 532 35.94 45.12 -14.18
C ARG A 532 37.28 45.67 -14.69
N ASP A 533 37.49 46.98 -14.58
CA ASP A 533 38.67 47.68 -15.08
C ASP A 533 39.70 48.00 -13.97
N GLU A 534 39.39 47.69 -12.70
CA GLU A 534 40.31 47.88 -11.59
C GLU A 534 41.22 46.64 -11.39
N ASP A 535 42.53 46.84 -11.38
CA ASP A 535 43.48 45.79 -11.03
C ASP A 535 43.30 45.44 -9.53
N PRO A 536 43.05 44.16 -9.17
CA PRO A 536 42.86 43.75 -7.78
C PRO A 536 44.04 44.12 -6.88
N ARG A 537 45.26 44.21 -7.43
CA ARG A 537 46.43 44.61 -6.65
C ARG A 537 46.36 46.07 -6.22
N GLU A 538 46.04 46.95 -7.15
CA GLU A 538 45.95 48.39 -6.88
C GLU A 538 44.79 48.68 -5.92
N ALA A 539 43.65 47.99 -6.10
CA ALA A 539 42.51 48.07 -5.20
C ALA A 539 42.87 47.69 -3.76
N LEU A 540 43.60 46.58 -3.55
CA LEU A 540 44.04 46.16 -2.21
C LEU A 540 45.05 47.14 -1.59
N LEU A 541 45.97 47.68 -2.38
CA LEU A 541 47.02 48.58 -1.90
C LEU A 541 46.45 49.92 -1.41
N ARG A 542 45.38 50.43 -2.05
CA ARG A 542 44.65 51.62 -1.59
C ARG A 542 44.13 51.47 -0.17
N TYR A 543 43.64 50.28 0.20
CA TYR A 543 43.09 50.02 1.54
C TYR A 543 44.14 49.59 2.56
N ALA A 544 45.37 49.28 2.15
CA ALA A 544 46.44 48.86 3.07
C ALA A 544 46.80 49.97 4.07
N SER A 545 46.97 51.21 3.60
CA SER A 545 47.26 52.37 4.46
C SER A 545 46.13 52.67 5.46
N VAL A 546 44.88 52.50 5.03
CA VAL A 546 43.69 52.69 5.88
C VAL A 546 43.60 51.59 6.94
N ALA A 547 43.91 50.34 6.57
CA ALA A 547 43.89 49.21 7.49
C ALA A 547 45.01 49.27 8.55
N GLU A 548 46.15 49.87 8.21
CA GLU A 548 47.22 50.17 9.18
C GLU A 548 46.81 51.29 10.16
N ALA A 549 46.15 52.34 9.65
CA ALA A 549 45.72 53.48 10.46
C ALA A 549 44.59 53.12 11.44
N ASP A 550 43.57 52.38 10.98
CA ASP A 550 42.40 51.98 11.79
C ASP A 550 42.13 50.46 11.69
N PRO A 551 42.83 49.64 12.48
CA PRO A 551 42.63 48.19 12.51
C PRO A 551 41.34 47.81 13.26
N VAL A 552 40.24 47.61 12.54
CA VAL A 552 38.93 47.33 13.18
C VAL A 552 38.68 45.84 13.48
N PHE A 553 39.10 44.92 12.61
CA PHE A 553 38.57 43.55 12.65
C PHE A 553 39.51 42.48 13.24
N ILE A 554 40.71 42.31 12.69
CA ILE A 554 41.56 41.14 12.99
C ILE A 554 42.84 41.54 13.75
N SER A 555 43.47 42.64 13.33
CA SER A 555 44.72 43.15 13.88
C SER A 555 44.72 43.44 15.39
N PRO A 556 43.64 43.91 16.05
CA PRO A 556 43.62 44.08 17.51
C PRO A 556 43.74 42.76 18.27
N ALA A 557 43.10 41.70 17.78
CA ALA A 557 43.04 40.40 18.46
C ALA A 557 44.39 39.65 18.45
N TYR A 558 45.24 39.94 17.46
CA TYR A 558 46.53 39.28 17.28
C TYR A 558 47.73 40.18 17.61
N LYS A 559 47.49 41.41 18.08
CA LYS A 559 48.57 42.37 18.40
C LYS A 559 49.54 41.84 19.46
N GLU A 560 49.06 40.99 20.37
CA GLU A 560 49.87 40.38 21.45
C GLU A 560 50.43 38.99 21.10
N THR A 561 49.80 38.28 20.16
CA THR A 561 50.09 36.87 19.84
C THR A 561 50.76 36.66 18.48
N GLN A 562 50.91 37.72 17.67
CA GLN A 562 51.55 37.63 16.37
C GLN A 562 53.08 37.63 16.53
N ASP A 563 53.71 36.51 16.16
CA ASP A 563 55.16 36.39 16.14
C ASP A 563 55.77 37.40 15.16
N LYS A 564 56.88 38.04 15.57
CA LYS A 564 57.61 38.94 14.68
C LYS A 564 58.31 38.10 13.60
N PRO A 565 58.03 38.32 12.31
CA PRO A 565 58.74 37.61 11.26
C PRO A 565 60.21 38.01 11.31
N VAL A 566 61.08 37.03 11.58
CA VAL A 566 62.52 37.16 11.40
C VAL A 566 62.78 36.81 9.94
N PHE A 567 63.05 37.83 9.13
CA PHE A 567 63.56 37.62 7.78
C PHE A 567 65.05 37.32 7.89
N ASP A 568 65.53 36.33 7.14
CA ASP A 568 66.97 36.13 6.97
C ASP A 568 67.56 37.40 6.35
N GLU A 569 68.50 38.03 7.06
CA GLU A 569 69.31 39.12 6.52
C GLU A 569 70.29 38.50 5.52
N ASP A 570 70.20 38.98 4.29
CA ASP A 570 71.18 38.85 3.19
C ASP A 570 71.48 37.43 2.68
N PHE A 571 70.60 36.92 1.80
CA PHE A 571 71.04 36.00 0.74
C PHE A 571 71.61 36.84 -0.41
N ASP A 572 72.88 37.22 -0.30
CA ASP A 572 73.64 37.89 -1.36
C ASP A 572 73.61 37.03 -2.64
N GLU A 573 72.87 37.50 -3.65
CA GLU A 573 72.62 36.86 -4.94
C GLU A 573 73.85 36.79 -5.86
N SER A 574 75.07 37.01 -5.35
CA SER A 574 76.30 37.08 -6.15
C SER A 574 76.95 35.71 -6.46
N GLU A 575 76.47 34.59 -5.92
CA GLU A 575 77.05 33.26 -6.21
C GLU A 575 76.07 32.33 -6.94
N THR A 576 75.87 32.60 -8.23
CA THR A 576 75.21 31.67 -9.15
C THR A 576 76.15 30.52 -9.57
N THR A 577 75.69 29.28 -9.48
CA THR A 577 76.10 28.22 -10.43
C THR A 577 74.86 27.56 -11.08
N PRO A 578 74.75 27.54 -12.42
CA PRO A 578 73.54 27.13 -13.12
C PRO A 578 73.56 25.63 -13.45
N ALA A 579 73.33 24.75 -12.47
CA ALA A 579 73.30 23.30 -12.72
C ALA A 579 71.96 22.60 -12.43
N MET A 580 70.94 23.28 -11.87
CA MET A 580 69.74 22.59 -11.35
C MET A 580 68.41 22.86 -12.07
N LYS A 581 68.41 23.44 -13.28
CA LYS A 581 67.19 23.62 -14.08
C LYS A 581 67.04 22.61 -15.23
N ARG A 582 67.04 21.30 -14.92
CA ARG A 582 66.40 20.28 -15.79
C ARG A 582 65.83 19.15 -14.93
N ARG A 583 64.58 19.32 -14.48
CA ARG A 583 63.62 18.24 -14.19
C ARG A 583 62.25 18.85 -13.85
N LYS A 584 61.38 18.95 -14.85
CA LYS A 584 59.93 18.74 -14.73
C LYS A 584 59.45 18.20 -16.06
#